data_AF-A0A2S9FKQ8-F1
#
_entry.id   AF-A0A2S9FKQ8-F1
#
_cell.length_a   1.000
_cell.length_b   1.000
_cell.length_c   1.000
_cell.angle_alpha   90.00
_cell.angle_beta   90.00
_cell.angle_gamma   90.00
#
_symmetry.space_group_name_H-M   'P 1'
#
loop_
_entity.id
_entity.type
_entity.pdbx_description
1 polymer ?
#
loop_
_entity_poly.entity_id
_entity_poly.type
_entity_poly.pdbx_seq_one_letter_code
_entity_poly.pdbx_strand_id
1 'polypeptide(L)' 'MSNPSIVTLTMNPALDVAADADEVRPTEKIHCRAVRYDPGGGGIKVPGSRMLGVSV' A
#
# COMPACT_ATOMS: atom_id res chain seq x y z
N MET A 1 -19.12 -12.67 -24.40
CA MET A 1 -18.56 -13.49 -23.30
C MET A 1 -18.18 -12.55 -22.16
N SER A 2 -18.69 -12.76 -20.94
CA SER A 2 -18.33 -11.95 -19.78
C SER A 2 -16.92 -12.33 -19.32
N ASN A 3 -16.03 -11.35 -19.23
CA ASN A 3 -14.68 -11.56 -18.70
C ASN A 3 -14.77 -12.00 -17.22
N PRO A 4 -14.03 -13.02 -16.76
CA PRO A 4 -14.09 -13.44 -15.37
C PRO A 4 -13.61 -12.32 -14.45
N SER A 5 -14.40 -12.04 -13.40
CA SER A 5 -14.08 -11.04 -12.39
C SER A 5 -13.09 -11.62 -11.38
N ILE A 6 -11.93 -10.98 -11.23
CA ILE A 6 -10.93 -11.33 -10.21
C ILE A 6 -11.23 -10.53 -8.94
N VAL A 7 -11.24 -11.21 -7.80
CA VAL A 7 -11.54 -10.60 -6.49
C VAL A 7 -10.39 -10.86 -5.52
N THR A 8 -10.00 -9.85 -4.74
CA THR A 8 -8.94 -9.96 -3.74
C THR A 8 -9.45 -9.65 -2.34
N LEU A 9 -8.85 -10.32 -1.35
CA LEU A 9 -9.03 -10.06 0.07
C LEU A 9 -7.67 -9.76 0.69
N THR A 10 -7.56 -8.61 1.36
CA THR A 10 -6.38 -8.26 2.16
C THR A 10 -6.82 -8.21 3.62
N MET A 11 -6.56 -9.29 4.37
CA MET A 11 -7.00 -9.38 5.77
C MET A 11 -6.32 -8.34 6.67
N ASN A 12 -5.08 -7.96 6.34
CA ASN A 12 -4.30 -6.96 7.05
C ASN A 12 -3.93 -5.84 6.06
N PRO A 13 -4.87 -4.93 5.73
CA PRO A 13 -4.56 -3.79 4.88
C PRO A 13 -3.61 -2.85 5.62
N ALA A 14 -2.76 -2.15 4.87
CA ALA A 14 -1.80 -1.20 5.41
C ALA A 14 -1.96 0.17 4.73
N LEU A 15 -1.42 1.19 5.40
CA LEU A 15 -1.12 2.48 4.77
C LEU A 15 0.38 2.51 4.54
N ASP A 16 0.80 2.33 3.29
CA ASP A 16 2.21 2.42 2.92
C ASP A 16 2.59 3.92 2.93
N VAL A 17 3.66 4.27 3.65
CA VAL A 17 4.19 5.64 3.70
C VAL A 17 5.57 5.64 3.05
N ALA A 18 5.73 6.44 2.00
CA ALA A 18 7.01 6.69 1.36
C ALA A 18 7.42 8.15 1.54
N ALA A 19 8.71 8.42 1.70
CA ALA A 19 9.25 9.77 1.81
C ALA A 19 10.70 9.80 1.34
N ASP A 20 11.16 10.98 0.95
CA ASP A 20 12.53 11.21 0.52
C ASP A 20 13.39 11.72 1.68
N ALA A 21 14.64 11.28 1.73
CA ALA A 21 15.68 11.80 2.61
C ALA A 21 16.99 11.92 1.82
N ASP A 22 17.84 12.88 2.17
CA ASP A 22 19.15 13.03 1.52
C ASP A 22 20.06 11.84 1.83
N GLU A 23 19.98 11.30 3.05
CA GLU A 23 20.71 10.11 3.46
C GLU A 23 20.00 9.37 4.61
N VAL A 24 20.10 8.05 4.64
CA VAL A 24 19.60 7.20 5.72
C VAL A 24 20.75 6.77 6.62
N ARG A 25 20.73 7.21 7.89
CA ARG A 25 21.74 6.90 8.90
C ARG A 25 21.11 6.24 10.13
N PRO A 26 21.77 5.24 10.76
CA PRO A 26 21.27 4.62 11.99
C PRO A 26 21.43 5.58 13.18
N THR A 27 20.63 5.37 14.23
CA THR A 27 20.66 6.06 15.56
C THR A 27 20.29 7.54 15.60
N GLU A 28 20.30 8.25 14.46
CA GLU A 28 19.92 9.65 14.37
C GLU A 28 18.52 9.84 13.78
N LYS A 29 17.86 10.96 14.14
CA LYS A 29 16.57 11.32 13.55
C LYS A 29 16.80 11.87 12.13
N ILE A 30 16.18 11.22 11.14
CA ILE A 30 16.23 11.65 9.73
C ILE A 30 15.07 12.61 9.46
N HIS A 31 15.37 13.75 8.83
CA HIS A 31 14.35 14.68 8.34
C HIS A 31 13.92 14.26 6.94
N CYS A 32 12.65 13.87 6.80
CA CYS A 32 12.10 13.44 5.52
C CYS A 32 11.26 14.55 4.87
N ARG A 33 11.12 14.48 3.55
CA ARG A 33 10.27 15.36 2.73
C ARG A 33 9.48 14.54 1.71
N ALA A 34 8.62 15.19 0.93
CA ALA A 34 7.84 14.56 -0.13
C ALA A 34 7.04 13.31 0.33
N VAL A 35 6.41 13.39 1.51
CA VAL A 35 5.63 12.27 2.08
C VAL A 35 4.48 11.90 1.14
N ARG A 36 4.41 10.62 0.75
CA ARG A 36 3.35 10.02 -0.06
C ARG A 36 2.71 8.87 0.70
N TYR A 37 1.39 8.78 0.57
CA TYR A 37 0.58 7.72 1.13
C TYR A 37 0.03 6.86 0.00
N ASP A 38 0.29 5.57 0.05
CA ASP A 38 -0.24 4.58 -0.88
C ASP A 38 -1.02 3.50 -0.11
N PRO A 39 -2.08 2.93 -0.69
CA PRO A 39 -2.74 1.81 -0.04
C PRO A 39 -1.84 0.56 -0.10
N GLY A 40 -1.67 -0.06 1.05
CA GLY A 40 -0.75 -1.18 1.30
C GLY A 40 -1.45 -2.52 1.49
N GLY A 41 -0.73 -3.58 1.18
CA GLY A 41 -1.22 -4.96 1.29
C GLY A 41 -1.37 -5.68 -0.05
N GLY A 42 -1.13 -6.99 -0.04
CA GLY A 42 -0.91 -7.79 -1.25
C GLY A 42 -2.09 -7.79 -2.22
N GLY A 43 -3.33 -7.91 -1.71
CA GLY A 43 -4.52 -7.95 -2.55
C GLY A 43 -4.89 -6.60 -3.19
N ILE A 44 -4.40 -5.48 -2.64
CA ILE A 44 -4.67 -4.14 -3.17
C ILE A 44 -3.84 -3.87 -4.44
N LYS A 45 -2.64 -4.43 -4.52
CA LYS A 45 -1.69 -4.16 -5.63
C LYS A 45 -2.01 -4.96 -6.92
N VAL A 46 -3.06 -5.77 -6.94
CA VAL A 46 -3.40 -6.65 -8.08
C VAL A 46 -4.26 -5.90 -9.12
N PRO A 47 -3.74 -5.65 -10.35
CA PRO A 47 -4.45 -4.88 -11.36
C PRO A 47 -5.67 -5.64 -11.92
N GLY A 48 -6.73 -4.89 -12.23
CA GLY A 48 -7.96 -5.46 -12.80
C GLY A 48 -8.80 -6.28 -11.82
N SER A 49 -8.38 -6.38 -10.55
CA SER A 49 -9.15 -7.04 -9.51
C SER A 49 -10.07 -6.06 -8.77
N ARG A 50 -11.15 -6.59 -8.20
CA ARG A 50 -12.01 -5.86 -7.26
C ARG A 50 -11.66 -6.29 -5.84
N MET A 51 -11.35 -5.33 -4.98
CA MET A 51 -11.11 -5.59 -3.57
C MET A 51 -12.43 -5.80 -2.82
N LEU A 52 -12.49 -6.81 -1.95
CA LEU A 52 -13.56 -6.95 -0.96
C LEU A 52 -13.28 -6.05 0.24
N GLY A 53 -14.27 -5.26 0.63
CA GLY A 53 -14.22 -4.53 1.89
C GLY A 53 -14.21 -5.50 3.07
N VAL A 54 -13.41 -5.19 4.09
CA VAL A 54 -13.45 -5.86 5.38
C VAL A 54 -13.97 -4.83 6.38
N SER A 55 -15.12 -5.11 7.00
CA SER A 55 -15.57 -4.35 8.16
C SER A 55 -14.97 -5.00 9.40
N VAL A 56 -14.22 -4.25 10.19
CA VAL A 56 -13.85 -4.62 11.56
C VAL A 56 -14.83 -4.01 12.55
#